data_AF-A0A523T4Y3-F1
#
_entry.id   AF-A0A523T4Y3-F1
#
_cell.length_a   1.000
_cell.length_b   1.000
_cell.length_c   1.000
_cell.angle_alpha   90.00
_cell.angle_beta   90.00
_cell.angle_gamma   90.00
#
_symmetry.space_group_name_H-M   'P 1'
#
loop_
_entity.id
_entity.type
_entity.pdbx_description
1 polymer ?
#
loop_
_entity_poly.entity_id
_entity_poly.type
_entity_poly.pdbx_seq_one_letter_code
_entity_poly.pdbx_strand_id
1 'polypeptide(L)'
;MKLFTVGPVACYPEVLEAMGMQMVSHRSEEYKNLHVETVELLQRFLGTENEVFLFSSTGSGFMEASIRNCVNKKMLCCICGSFGKR
;
A
#
# COMPACT_ATOMS: atom_id res chain seq x y z
N MET A 1 4.43 -17.18 16.14
CA MET A 1 5.73 -16.47 16.16
C MET A 1 5.50 -15.04 16.60
N LYS A 2 6.28 -14.49 17.54
CA LYS A 2 6.20 -13.07 17.91
C LYS A 2 7.34 -12.30 17.24
N LEU A 3 7.02 -11.26 16.47
CA LEU A 3 8.00 -10.39 15.80
C LEU A 3 7.98 -9.01 16.48
N PHE A 4 9.15 -8.55 16.91
CA PHE A 4 9.34 -7.24 17.56
C PHE A 4 10.12 -6.25 16.67
N THR A 5 10.14 -6.50 15.37
CA THR A 5 10.72 -5.65 14.33
C THR A 5 9.73 -4.60 13.86
N VAL A 6 10.21 -3.52 13.25
CA VAL A 6 9.38 -2.44 12.66
C VAL A 6 8.85 -2.76 11.25
N GLY A 7 8.96 -4.02 10.83
CA GLY A 7 8.64 -4.48 9.48
C GLY A 7 9.60 -5.56 9.00
N PRO A 8 9.13 -6.76 8.60
CA PRO A 8 7.74 -7.23 8.73
C PRO A 8 7.31 -7.40 10.21
N VAL A 9 6.00 -7.52 10.43
CA VAL A 9 5.39 -7.80 11.74
C VAL A 9 4.56 -9.08 11.66
N ALA A 10 4.18 -9.66 12.80
CA ALA A 10 3.34 -10.85 12.81
C ALA A 10 1.93 -10.52 12.30
N CYS A 11 1.45 -11.24 11.30
CA CYS A 11 0.09 -11.09 10.80
C CYS A 11 -0.94 -11.66 11.78
N TYR A 12 -2.14 -11.10 11.78
CA TYR A 12 -3.29 -11.70 12.45
C TYR A 12 -3.65 -13.05 11.79
N PRO A 13 -4.14 -14.05 12.55
CA PRO A 13 -4.46 -15.38 12.01
C PRO A 13 -5.41 -15.35 10.80
N GLU A 14 -6.42 -14.49 10.82
CA GLU A 14 -7.40 -14.32 9.75
C GLU A 14 -6.78 -13.81 8.44
N VAL A 15 -5.72 -12.99 8.53
CA VAL A 15 -4.98 -12.52 7.35
C VAL A 15 -4.20 -13.67 6.72
N LEU A 16 -3.61 -14.54 7.55
CA LEU A 16 -2.89 -15.72 7.06
C LEU A 16 -3.84 -16.72 6.39
N GLU A 17 -5.04 -16.90 6.93
CA GLU A 17 -6.08 -17.74 6.33
C GLU A 17 -6.51 -17.18 4.97
N ALA A 18 -6.80 -15.88 4.87
CA ALA A 18 -7.15 -15.22 3.62
C ALA A 18 -6.03 -15.33 2.57
N MET A 19 -4.77 -15.17 2.97
CA MET A 19 -3.61 -15.34 2.08
C MET A 19 -3.40 -16.79 1.60
N GLY A 20 -4.00 -17.77 2.29
CA GLY A 20 -3.97 -19.18 1.89
C GLY A 20 -5.03 -19.57 0.86
N MET A 21 -5.94 -18.64 0.51
CA MET A 21 -7.00 -18.91 -0.47
C MET A 21 -6.47 -18.95 -1.91
N GLN A 22 -7.21 -19.64 -2.79
CA GLN A 22 -6.90 -19.69 -4.21
C GLN A 22 -6.99 -18.29 -4.84
N MET A 23 -6.01 -17.94 -5.67
CA MET A 23 -6.01 -16.65 -6.37
C MET A 23 -7.23 -16.51 -7.29
N VAL A 24 -7.89 -15.36 -7.19
CA VAL A 24 -8.98 -14.96 -8.09
C VAL A 24 -8.43 -14.23 -9.30
N SER A 25 -9.15 -14.30 -10.43
CA SER A 25 -8.78 -13.54 -11.62
C SER A 25 -8.94 -12.04 -11.36
N HIS A 26 -7.93 -11.24 -11.73
CA HIS A 26 -7.97 -9.77 -11.66
C HIS A 26 -9.06 -9.12 -12.54
N ARG A 27 -9.73 -9.90 -13.40
CA ARG A 27 -10.87 -9.45 -14.23
C ARG A 27 -12.22 -9.98 -13.73
N SER A 28 -12.22 -10.81 -12.69
CA SER A 28 -13.43 -11.36 -12.11
C SER A 28 -14.24 -10.29 -11.39
N GLU A 29 -15.55 -10.51 -11.30
CA GLU A 29 -16.43 -9.62 -10.53
C GLU A 29 -16.08 -9.63 -9.03
N GLU A 30 -15.67 -10.79 -8.52
CA GLU A 30 -15.17 -10.97 -7.16
C GLU A 30 -13.99 -10.04 -6.85
N TYR A 31 -12.96 -9.99 -7.72
CA TYR A 31 -11.84 -9.07 -7.54
C TYR A 31 -12.26 -7.61 -7.64
N LYS A 32 -13.16 -7.25 -8.58
CA LYS A 32 -13.62 -5.86 -8.70
C LYS A 32 -14.28 -5.38 -7.42
N ASN A 33 -15.17 -6.19 -6.84
CA ASN A 33 -15.85 -5.88 -5.58
C ASN A 33 -14.84 -5.71 -4.44
N LEU A 34 -13.90 -6.66 -4.31
CA LEU A 34 -12.83 -6.59 -3.31
C LEU A 34 -11.97 -5.32 -3.47
N HIS A 35 -11.62 -4.96 -4.71
CA HIS A 35 -10.81 -3.80 -5.00
C HIS A 35 -11.51 -2.50 -4.58
N VAL A 36 -12.78 -2.33 -4.97
CA VAL A 36 -13.59 -1.15 -4.63
C VAL A 36 -13.76 -1.04 -3.12
N GLU A 37 -14.14 -2.13 -2.45
CA GLU A 37 -14.29 -2.15 -0.99
C GLU A 37 -12.98 -1.78 -0.27
N THR A 38 -11.85 -2.32 -0.74
CA THR A 38 -10.51 -2.02 -0.17
C THR A 38 -10.16 -0.54 -0.33
N VAL A 39 -10.44 0.04 -1.50
CA VAL A 39 -10.23 1.47 -1.77
C VAL A 39 -11.08 2.34 -0.84
N GLU A 40 -12.37 2.04 -0.70
CA GLU A 40 -13.29 2.78 0.17
C GLU A 40 -12.92 2.67 1.66
N LEU A 41 -12.50 1.49 2.11
CA LEU A 41 -11.98 1.30 3.47
C LEU A 41 -10.73 2.15 3.72
N LEU A 42 -9.82 2.19 2.74
CA LEU A 42 -8.59 2.97 2.85
C LEU A 42 -8.85 4.48 2.81
N GLN A 43 -9.77 4.94 1.96
CA GLN A 43 -10.23 6.33 1.95
C GLN A 43 -10.81 6.76 3.29
N ARG A 44 -11.70 5.93 3.88
CA ARG A 44 -12.26 6.17 5.22
C ARG A 44 -11.19 6.19 6.30
N PHE A 45 -10.25 5.24 6.27
CA PHE A 45 -9.14 5.17 7.22
C PHE A 45 -8.23 6.40 7.15
N LEU A 46 -7.93 6.88 5.94
CA LEU A 46 -7.10 8.07 5.72
C LEU A 46 -7.86 9.39 5.90
N GLY A 47 -9.19 9.37 5.97
CA GLY A 47 -10.04 10.56 6.05
C GLY A 47 -9.96 11.42 4.79
N THR A 48 -9.94 10.79 3.61
CA THR A 48 -9.81 11.50 2.32
C THR A 48 -10.90 11.11 1.33
N GLU A 49 -11.31 12.08 0.50
CA GLU A 49 -12.20 11.88 -0.64
C GLU A 49 -11.41 11.72 -1.97
N ASN A 50 -10.08 11.86 -1.93
CA ASN A 50 -9.23 11.72 -3.12
C ASN A 50 -9.17 10.26 -3.58
N GLU A 51 -8.84 10.06 -4.87
CA GLU A 51 -8.57 8.74 -5.42
C GLU A 51 -7.40 8.06 -4.68
N VAL A 52 -7.59 6.78 -4.34
CA VAL A 52 -6.58 5.95 -3.70
C VAL A 52 -6.15 4.85 -4.68
N PHE A 53 -4.85 4.81 -4.96
CA PHE A 53 -4.25 3.82 -5.85
C PHE A 53 -3.61 2.68 -5.07
N LEU A 54 -3.89 1.43 -5.45
CA LEU A 54 -3.24 0.24 -4.90
C LEU A 54 -2.10 -0.20 -5.84
N PHE A 55 -0.88 -0.36 -5.32
CA PHE A 55 0.25 -0.87 -6.10
C PHE A 55 0.67 -2.27 -5.65
N SER A 56 1.02 -3.11 -6.61
CA SER A 56 1.74 -4.37 -6.40
C SER A 56 3.24 -4.13 -6.18
N SER A 57 3.58 -3.27 -5.21
CA SER A 57 4.96 -2.93 -4.86
C SER A 57 5.11 -2.65 -3.36
N THR A 58 6.35 -2.46 -2.90
CA THR A 58 6.61 -2.00 -1.52
C THR A 58 6.45 -0.48 -1.41
N GLY A 59 6.51 0.06 -0.19
CA GLY A 59 6.41 1.51 0.03
C GLY A 59 7.44 2.36 -0.76
N SER A 60 8.62 1.83 -1.06
CA SER A 60 9.61 2.54 -1.90
C SER A 60 9.12 2.73 -3.35
N GLY A 61 8.32 1.80 -3.88
CA GLY A 61 7.73 1.94 -5.21
C GLY A 61 6.73 3.10 -5.27
N PHE A 62 5.94 3.30 -4.21
CA PHE A 62 5.09 4.49 -4.07
C PHE A 62 5.89 5.78 -3.98
N MET A 63 7.01 5.79 -3.24
CA MET A 63 7.89 6.97 -3.17
C MET A 63 8.40 7.35 -4.56
N GLU A 64 8.92 6.38 -5.32
CA GLU A 64 9.37 6.62 -6.69
C GLU A 64 8.25 7.13 -7.60
N ALA A 65 7.09 6.46 -7.60
CA ALA A 65 5.96 6.86 -8.42
C ALA A 65 5.49 8.29 -8.11
N SER A 66 5.45 8.68 -6.83
CA SER A 66 5.05 10.03 -6.44
C SER A 66 5.98 11.10 -7.00
N ILE A 67 7.30 10.86 -6.96
CA ILE A 67 8.29 11.81 -7.49
C ILE A 67 8.22 11.86 -9.01
N ARG A 68 8.17 10.69 -9.67
CA ARG A 68 8.14 10.58 -11.14
C ARG A 68 6.91 11.23 -11.76
N ASN A 69 5.78 11.25 -11.06
CA ASN A 69 4.52 11.80 -11.57
C ASN A 69 4.23 13.23 -11.09
N CYS A 70 4.71 13.63 -9.90
CA CYS A 70 4.33 14.92 -9.30
C CYS A 70 5.45 15.97 -9.28
N VAL A 71 6.70 15.62 -9.63
CA VAL A 71 7.84 16.56 -9.62
C VAL A 71 8.35 16.80 -11.04
N ASN A 72 8.25 18.04 -11.51
CA ASN A 72 8.69 18.40 -12.86
C ASN A 72 10.16 18.87 -12.94
N LYS A 73 10.63 19.65 -11.95
CA LYS A 73 11.97 20.27 -12.01
C LYS A 73 12.79 20.10 -10.73
N LYS A 74 12.27 20.56 -9.60
CA LYS A 74 12.98 20.56 -8.31
C LYS A 74 12.01 20.21 -7.19
N MET A 75 12.51 19.54 -6.16
CA MET A 75 11.81 19.26 -4.91
C MET A 75 12.73 19.54 -3.72
N LEU A 76 12.14 19.90 -2.58
CA LEU A 76 12.86 19.95 -1.30
C LEU A 76 12.79 18.56 -0.65
N CYS A 77 13.94 17.99 -0.28
CA CYS A 77 14.02 16.76 0.49
C CYS A 77 14.60 17.04 1.88
N CYS A 78 13.78 16.94 2.92
CA CYS A 78 14.19 17.13 4.30
C CYS A 78 14.72 15.82 4.89
N ILE A 79 16.04 15.68 4.97
CA ILE A 79 16.69 14.43 5.38
C ILE A 79 16.91 14.39 6.90
N CYS A 80 16.12 13.58 7.59
CA CYS A 80 16.23 13.35 9.05
C CYS A 80 16.50 11.89 9.44
N GLY A 81 16.83 11.02 8.48
CA GLY A 81 17.06 9.60 8.75
C GLY A 81 17.20 8.76 7.48
N SER A 82 17.24 7.44 7.64
CA SER A 82 17.44 6.50 6.52
C SER A 82 16.33 6.57 5.48
N PHE A 83 15.09 6.87 5.84
CA PHE A 83 13.98 7.02 4.88
C PHE A 83 14.12 8.27 4.02
N GLY A 84 14.56 9.39 4.58
CA GLY A 84 14.79 10.63 3.79
C GLY A 84 16.05 10.57 2.92
N LYS A 85 16.97 9.63 3.18
CA LYS A 85 18.15 9.36 2.32
C LYS A 85 17.84 8.44 1.14
N ARG A 86 16.66 7.81 1.12
CA ARG A 86 16.24 6.91 0.05
C ARG A 86 15.74 7.69 -1.16
#